data_AF-A0A6M3KEH4-F1
#
_entry.id   AF-A0A6M3KEH4-F1
#
_cell.length_a   1.000
_cell.length_b   1.000
_cell.length_c   1.000
_cell.angle_alpha   90.00
_cell.angle_beta   90.00
_cell.angle_gamma   90.00
#
_symmetry.space_group_name_H-M   'P 1'
#
loop_
_entity.id
_entity.type
_entity.pdbx_description
1 polymer ?
#
loop_
_entity_poly.entity_id
_entity_poly.type
_entity_poly.pdbx_seq_one_letter_code
_entity_poly.pdbx_strand_id
1 'polypeptide(L)'
;MPKLGEITHGKDIGRKPGEWNRKYIYVQCPTCLKERYVAYRPTTSGNYSRCQSCCGKASNNSGALPHGRGSESPHWKGGTYLHKSGYINLWISEDSPYYPMATHKRQGGGTIFEHRLIMAQSLGRCLTRQEHVHHLNGIKEDNRLENLELISPSNHTLYDKMCAHCQLRQEVKMLRATIARMKV
;
A
#
# COMPACT_ATOMS: atom_id res chain seq x y z
N MET A 1 25.14 -31.20 30.61
CA MET A 1 24.19 -30.08 30.47
C MET A 1 24.99 -28.82 30.19
N PRO A 2 24.58 -28.00 29.22
CA PRO A 2 25.30 -26.77 28.89
C PRO A 2 25.26 -25.77 30.04
N LYS A 3 26.34 -24.99 30.20
CA LYS A 3 26.45 -23.97 31.27
C LYS A 3 25.98 -22.61 30.75
N LEU A 4 25.34 -21.80 31.61
CA LEU A 4 24.99 -20.43 31.25
C LEU A 4 26.27 -19.65 30.87
N GLY A 5 26.23 -18.95 29.73
CA GLY A 5 27.37 -18.24 29.16
C GLY A 5 28.28 -19.09 28.28
N GLU A 6 28.06 -20.41 28.17
CA GLU A 6 28.85 -21.29 27.31
C GLU A 6 28.69 -20.90 25.84
N ILE A 7 29.82 -20.73 25.14
CA ILE A 7 29.86 -20.41 23.72
C ILE A 7 30.26 -21.65 22.93
N THR A 8 29.49 -21.99 21.90
CA THR A 8 29.73 -23.14 21.02
C THR A 8 29.46 -22.79 19.55
N HIS A 9 29.84 -23.66 18.62
CA HIS A 9 29.56 -23.47 17.20
C HIS A 9 28.21 -24.09 16.81
N GLY A 10 27.58 -23.53 15.78
CA GLY A 10 26.30 -24.02 15.26
C GLY A 10 26.32 -25.50 14.87
N LYS A 11 27.47 -26.01 14.40
CA LYS A 11 27.64 -27.44 14.08
C LYS A 11 27.44 -28.34 15.31
N ASP A 12 27.91 -27.91 16.48
CA ASP A 12 27.93 -28.72 17.71
C ASP A 12 26.53 -28.78 18.38
N ILE A 13 25.63 -27.90 17.96
CA ILE A 13 24.23 -27.81 18.44
C ILE A 13 23.21 -28.14 17.34
N GLY A 14 23.64 -28.81 16.26
CA GLY A 14 22.74 -29.30 15.22
C GLY A 14 22.11 -28.22 14.33
N ARG A 15 22.77 -27.08 14.11
CA ARG A 15 22.30 -26.05 13.16
C ARG A 15 22.52 -26.48 11.71
N LYS A 16 21.82 -25.83 10.78
CA LYS A 16 21.96 -26.05 9.33
C LYS A 16 23.37 -25.69 8.82
N PRO A 17 23.84 -26.27 7.69
CA PRO A 17 25.18 -26.04 7.15
C PRO A 17 25.60 -24.56 7.03
N GLY A 18 24.69 -23.67 6.60
CA GLY A 18 24.95 -22.22 6.52
C GLY A 18 25.14 -21.49 7.86
N GLU A 19 24.97 -22.19 8.98
CA GLU A 19 25.11 -21.68 10.35
C GLU A 19 26.20 -22.40 11.16
N TRP A 20 26.86 -23.41 10.60
CA TRP A 20 27.83 -24.25 11.32
C TRP A 20 28.97 -23.47 11.96
N ASN A 21 29.52 -22.49 11.23
CA ASN A 21 30.64 -21.67 11.71
C ASN A 21 30.19 -20.51 12.61
N ARG A 22 28.89 -20.24 12.75
CA ARG A 22 28.39 -19.17 13.62
C ARG A 22 28.51 -19.60 15.08
N LYS A 23 28.85 -18.66 15.95
CA LYS A 23 28.93 -18.88 17.39
C LYS A 23 27.55 -18.66 18.03
N TYR A 24 27.25 -19.47 19.04
CA TYR A 24 26.04 -19.40 19.84
C TYR A 24 26.42 -19.39 21.32
N ILE A 25 25.66 -18.66 22.13
CA ILE A 25 25.82 -18.59 23.57
C ILE A 25 24.59 -19.17 24.28
N TYR A 26 24.80 -19.99 25.31
CA TYR A 26 23.73 -20.54 26.12
C TYR A 26 23.26 -19.51 27.15
N VAL A 27 21.98 -19.12 27.10
CA VAL A 27 21.42 -18.07 27.96
C VAL A 27 20.06 -18.47 28.50
N GLN A 28 19.70 -17.91 29.66
CA GLN A 28 18.35 -17.96 30.21
C GLN A 28 17.63 -16.64 29.91
N CYS A 29 16.43 -16.71 29.33
CA CYS A 29 15.64 -15.52 29.09
C CYS A 29 15.04 -15.00 30.41
N PRO A 30 15.26 -13.73 30.82
CA PRO A 30 14.75 -13.22 32.09
C PRO A 30 13.22 -13.08 32.12
N THR A 31 12.55 -13.15 30.96
CA THR A 31 11.09 -13.00 30.87
C THR A 31 10.35 -14.33 30.94
N CYS A 32 10.87 -15.39 30.31
CA CYS A 32 10.19 -16.70 30.26
C CYS A 32 10.97 -17.81 30.97
N LEU A 33 12.14 -17.50 31.53
CA LEU A 33 13.04 -18.40 32.27
C LEU A 33 13.52 -19.63 31.48
N LYS A 34 13.16 -19.74 30.19
CA LYS A 34 13.61 -20.82 29.31
C LYS A 34 15.05 -20.59 28.88
N GLU A 35 15.85 -21.63 29.01
CA GLU A 35 17.22 -21.69 28.57
C GLU A 35 17.32 -22.14 27.11
N ARG A 36 18.30 -21.60 26.37
CA ARG A 36 18.55 -21.97 24.96
C ARG A 36 19.87 -21.39 24.46
N TYR A 37 20.37 -21.95 23.36
CA TYR A 37 21.40 -21.33 22.54
C TYR A 37 20.83 -20.20 21.67
N VAL A 38 21.39 -18.99 21.79
CA VAL A 38 21.12 -17.83 20.92
C VAL A 38 22.38 -17.43 20.15
N ALA A 39 22.24 -16.74 19.02
CA ALA A 39 23.40 -16.31 18.25
C ALA A 39 24.29 -15.36 19.07
N TYR A 40 25.59 -15.66 19.14
CA TYR A 40 26.56 -14.82 19.84
C TYR A 40 26.92 -13.60 18.99
N ARG A 41 26.62 -12.41 19.51
CA ARG A 41 26.89 -11.10 18.92
C ARG A 41 27.63 -10.23 19.94
N PRO A 42 28.96 -10.14 19.88
CA PRO A 42 29.73 -9.26 20.76
C PRO A 42 29.52 -7.81 20.32
N THR A 43 28.45 -7.18 20.78
CA THR A 43 28.21 -5.74 20.62
C THR A 43 28.69 -5.02 21.88
N THR A 44 28.98 -3.71 21.78
CA THR A 44 29.34 -2.86 22.93
C THR A 44 28.27 -2.88 24.03
N SER A 45 27.02 -3.16 23.68
CA SER A 45 25.86 -3.24 24.59
C SER A 45 25.58 -4.65 25.13
N GLY A 46 26.41 -5.64 24.77
CA GLY A 46 26.24 -7.04 25.14
C GLY A 46 25.20 -7.80 24.30
N ASN A 47 25.18 -9.12 24.48
CA ASN A 47 24.19 -9.99 23.84
C ASN A 47 22.77 -9.71 24.36
N TYR A 48 21.77 -9.89 23.50
CA TYR A 48 20.37 -9.80 23.90
C TYR A 48 20.06 -10.78 25.03
N SER A 49 19.65 -10.26 26.19
CA SER A 49 19.28 -11.06 27.36
C SER A 49 17.96 -11.82 27.17
N ARG A 50 17.05 -11.32 26.31
CA ARG A 50 15.73 -11.90 26.06
C ARG A 50 15.70 -12.77 24.81
N CYS A 51 14.89 -13.83 24.82
CA CYS A 51 14.64 -14.63 23.63
C CYS A 51 13.80 -13.85 22.59
N GLN A 52 13.90 -14.21 21.30
CA GLN A 52 13.21 -13.53 20.20
C GLN A 52 11.70 -13.38 20.41
N SER A 53 11.02 -14.41 20.94
CA SER A 53 9.58 -14.34 21.24
C SER A 53 9.25 -13.32 22.34
N CYS A 54 10.02 -13.31 23.43
CA CYS A 54 9.83 -12.33 24.51
C CYS A 54 10.24 -10.91 24.11
N CYS A 55 11.25 -10.77 23.25
CA CYS A 55 11.64 -9.49 22.65
C CYS A 55 10.50 -8.93 21.78
N GLY A 56 9.91 -9.76 20.90
CA GLY A 56 8.77 -9.37 20.07
C GLY A 56 7.51 -9.04 20.86
N LYS A 57 7.28 -9.70 22.00
CA LYS A 57 6.18 -9.34 22.92
C LYS A 57 6.42 -7.98 23.59
N ALA A 58 7.66 -7.66 23.97
CA ALA A 58 8.00 -6.36 24.55
C ALA A 58 7.83 -5.19 23.56
N SER A 59 8.14 -5.41 22.26
CA SER A 59 7.88 -4.41 21.21
C SER A 59 6.40 -4.28 20.82
N ASN A 60 5.60 -5.32 21.08
CA ASN A 60 4.15 -5.26 20.84
C ASN A 60 3.38 -4.68 22.05
N ASN A 61 4.04 -4.54 23.20
CA ASN A 61 3.46 -4.02 24.45
C ASN A 61 4.02 -2.65 24.83
N SER A 62 4.95 -2.09 24.05
CA SER A 62 5.06 -0.63 23.99
C SER A 62 3.73 -0.14 23.46
N GLY A 63 3.00 0.67 24.23
CA GLY A 63 1.77 1.35 23.82
C GLY A 63 2.01 2.32 22.67
N ALA A 64 2.61 1.84 21.57
CA ALA A 64 2.55 2.44 20.27
C ALA A 64 1.06 2.61 20.02
N LEU A 65 0.63 3.87 20.07
CA LEU A 65 -0.70 4.29 19.67
C LEU A 65 -1.07 3.49 18.40
N PRO A 66 -2.31 2.99 18.30
CA PRO A 66 -2.75 2.36 17.06
C PRO A 66 -2.29 3.27 15.93
N HIS A 67 -1.50 2.73 14.99
CA HIS A 67 -0.98 3.52 13.88
C HIS A 67 -2.19 4.21 13.27
N GLY A 68 -2.26 5.54 13.40
CA GLY A 68 -3.46 6.29 13.08
C GLY A 68 -3.96 5.86 11.70
N ARG A 69 -5.23 5.46 11.64
CA ARG A 69 -5.84 4.96 10.41
C ARG A 69 -6.61 6.10 9.75
N GLY A 70 -6.69 6.06 8.43
CA GLY A 70 -7.40 7.13 7.72
C GLY A 70 -6.78 8.49 8.01
N SER A 71 -7.62 9.46 8.36
CA SER A 71 -7.23 10.83 8.73
C SER A 71 -6.32 10.95 9.94
N GLU A 72 -6.22 9.91 10.76
CA GLU A 72 -5.32 9.90 11.93
C GLU A 72 -3.87 9.54 11.56
N SER A 73 -3.62 9.07 10.33
CA SER A 73 -2.27 8.75 9.87
C SER A 73 -1.48 10.03 9.56
N PRO A 74 -0.23 10.18 10.03
CA PRO A 74 0.64 11.31 9.63
C PRO A 74 0.91 11.37 8.13
N HIS A 75 0.73 10.25 7.42
CA HIS A 75 0.88 10.14 5.97
C HIS A 75 -0.43 10.36 5.21
N TRP A 76 -1.51 10.74 5.90
CA TRP A 76 -2.81 10.99 5.30
C TRP A 76 -2.80 12.26 4.44
N LYS A 77 -2.92 12.09 3.13
CA LYS A 77 -3.05 13.19 2.16
C LYS A 77 -4.50 13.33 1.71
N GLY A 78 -5.41 13.56 2.66
CA GLY A 78 -6.85 13.66 2.37
C GLY A 78 -7.49 12.34 1.90
N GLY A 79 -6.80 11.21 2.08
CA GLY A 79 -7.28 9.90 1.64
C GLY A 79 -7.12 9.64 0.15
N THR A 80 -6.33 10.47 -0.54
CA THR A 80 -6.13 10.35 -1.98
C THR A 80 -4.84 9.58 -2.30
N TYR A 81 -4.86 8.75 -3.34
CA TYR A 81 -3.66 8.11 -3.87
C TYR A 81 -3.77 7.75 -5.35
N LEU A 82 -2.64 7.78 -6.05
CA LEU A 82 -2.56 7.34 -7.45
C LEU A 82 -2.58 5.81 -7.54
N HIS A 83 -3.58 5.25 -8.21
CA HIS A 83 -3.68 3.83 -8.47
C HIS A 83 -2.65 3.39 -9.52
N LYS A 84 -2.23 2.12 -9.48
CA LYS A 84 -1.30 1.54 -10.48
C LYS A 84 -1.77 1.70 -11.93
N SER A 85 -3.07 1.84 -12.15
CA SER A 85 -3.67 2.04 -13.48
C SER A 85 -3.71 3.51 -13.92
N GLY A 86 -3.22 4.45 -13.11
CA GLY A 86 -3.20 5.90 -13.38
C GLY A 86 -4.44 6.68 -12.91
N TYR A 87 -5.42 6.04 -12.27
CA TYR A 87 -6.58 6.75 -11.71
C TYR A 87 -6.32 7.23 -10.29
N ILE A 88 -6.90 8.38 -9.92
CA ILE A 88 -6.90 8.85 -8.53
C ILE A 88 -8.00 8.11 -7.75
N ASN A 89 -7.60 7.51 -6.63
CA ASN A 89 -8.49 6.94 -5.63
C ASN A 89 -8.66 7.91 -4.47
N LEU A 90 -9.84 7.88 -3.85
CA LEU A 90 -10.23 8.66 -2.68
C LEU A 90 -10.79 7.72 -1.62
N TRP A 91 -10.48 7.98 -0.36
CA TRP A 91 -11.19 7.35 0.75
C TRP A 91 -12.53 8.05 0.98
N ILE A 92 -13.56 7.27 1.26
CA ILE A 92 -14.91 7.75 1.52
C ILE A 92 -15.48 7.09 2.77
N SER A 93 -16.08 7.89 3.65
CA SER A 93 -16.73 7.41 4.88
C SER A 93 -17.94 6.54 4.56
N GLU A 94 -18.29 5.65 5.48
CA GLU A 94 -19.51 4.84 5.44
C GLU A 94 -20.79 5.67 5.49
N ASP A 95 -20.74 6.86 6.09
CA ASP A 95 -21.87 7.82 6.16
C ASP A 95 -22.15 8.53 4.83
N SER A 96 -21.24 8.41 3.84
CA SER A 96 -21.40 9.11 2.58
C SER A 96 -22.52 8.49 1.74
N PRO A 97 -23.39 9.29 1.09
CA PRO A 97 -24.40 8.76 0.17
C PRO A 97 -23.80 8.03 -1.04
N TYR A 98 -22.51 8.25 -1.34
CA TYR A 98 -21.79 7.57 -2.42
C TYR A 98 -20.99 6.33 -1.94
N TYR A 99 -21.03 6.01 -0.64
CA TYR A 99 -20.43 4.79 -0.08
C TYR A 99 -20.85 3.47 -0.75
N PRO A 100 -22.08 3.33 -1.31
CA PRO A 100 -22.43 2.14 -2.09
C PRO A 100 -21.50 1.87 -3.28
N MET A 101 -20.86 2.91 -3.85
CA MET A 101 -19.89 2.81 -4.94
C MET A 101 -18.48 2.44 -4.46
N ALA A 102 -18.20 2.48 -3.15
CA ALA A 102 -16.88 2.23 -2.61
C ALA A 102 -16.46 0.76 -2.73
N THR A 103 -15.18 0.57 -3.02
CA THR A 103 -14.46 -0.70 -3.06
C THR A 103 -13.56 -0.84 -1.81
N HIS A 104 -12.99 -2.02 -1.58
CA HIS A 104 -12.07 -2.28 -0.45
C HIS A 104 -12.60 -1.77 0.91
N LYS A 105 -13.90 -1.99 1.15
CA LYS A 105 -14.59 -1.55 2.37
C LYS A 105 -13.95 -2.15 3.63
N ARG A 106 -13.77 -1.31 4.64
CA ARG A 106 -13.29 -1.66 5.99
C ARG A 106 -14.13 -0.89 7.01
N GLN A 107 -13.89 -1.15 8.29
CA GLN A 107 -14.50 -0.35 9.37
C GLN A 107 -14.18 1.14 9.15
N GLY A 108 -15.21 1.99 9.08
CA GLY A 108 -15.08 3.44 8.94
C GLY A 108 -14.91 3.95 7.50
N GLY A 109 -15.04 3.11 6.46
CA GLY A 109 -15.06 3.60 5.09
C GLY A 109 -14.57 2.62 4.01
N GLY A 110 -14.28 3.17 2.84
CA GLY A 110 -13.78 2.42 1.69
C GLY A 110 -13.13 3.34 0.66
N THR A 111 -12.74 2.78 -0.47
CA THR A 111 -12.04 3.51 -1.53
C THR A 111 -12.90 3.64 -2.77
N ILE A 112 -12.98 4.84 -3.36
CA ILE A 112 -13.70 5.12 -4.60
C ILE A 112 -12.76 5.84 -5.59
N PHE A 113 -12.94 5.62 -6.89
CA PHE A 113 -12.21 6.39 -7.90
C PHE A 113 -12.79 7.81 -8.02
N GLU A 114 -11.93 8.82 -8.05
CA GLU A 114 -12.31 10.25 -8.07
C GLU A 114 -13.22 10.60 -9.25
N HIS A 115 -12.85 10.21 -10.47
CA HIS A 115 -13.65 10.44 -11.68
C HIS A 115 -15.08 9.86 -11.58
N ARG A 116 -15.25 8.71 -10.91
CA ARG A 116 -16.59 8.13 -10.68
C ARG A 116 -17.37 8.93 -9.64
N LEU A 117 -16.71 9.42 -8.59
CA LEU A 117 -17.35 10.23 -7.56
C LEU A 117 -17.83 11.57 -8.14
N ILE A 118 -17.00 12.26 -8.92
CA ILE A 118 -17.34 13.54 -9.56
C ILE A 118 -18.55 13.36 -10.49
N MET A 119 -18.55 12.32 -11.31
CA MET A 119 -19.69 12.02 -12.19
C MET A 119 -20.97 11.65 -11.41
N ALA A 120 -20.85 10.90 -10.31
CA ALA A 120 -22.00 10.59 -9.46
C ALA A 120 -22.59 11.86 -8.82
N GLN A 121 -21.71 12.76 -8.35
CA GLN A 121 -22.10 14.04 -7.76
C GLN A 121 -22.79 14.95 -8.77
N SER A 122 -22.28 15.05 -10.00
CA SER A 122 -22.93 15.84 -11.06
C SER A 122 -24.30 15.30 -11.45
N LEU A 123 -24.51 13.98 -11.36
CA LEU A 123 -25.79 13.34 -11.63
C LEU A 123 -26.74 13.32 -10.43
N GLY A 124 -26.24 13.65 -9.23
CA GLY A 124 -27.01 13.57 -7.98
C GLY A 124 -27.40 12.15 -7.58
N ARG A 125 -26.75 11.11 -8.11
CA ARG A 125 -27.04 9.70 -7.79
C ARG A 125 -25.79 8.82 -7.89
N CYS A 126 -25.82 7.67 -7.21
CA CYS A 126 -24.79 6.66 -7.39
C CYS A 126 -24.75 6.12 -8.83
N LEU A 127 -23.54 5.84 -9.31
CA LEU A 127 -23.33 5.09 -10.54
C LEU A 127 -23.46 3.59 -10.28
N THR A 128 -24.12 2.91 -11.20
CA THR A 128 -24.18 1.45 -11.24
C THR A 128 -22.82 0.86 -11.65
N ARG A 129 -22.66 -0.46 -11.48
CA ARG A 129 -21.46 -1.18 -11.91
C ARG A 129 -21.29 -1.22 -13.43
N GLN A 130 -22.38 -1.03 -14.18
CA GLN A 130 -22.40 -1.06 -15.65
C GLN A 130 -22.17 0.33 -16.24
N GLU A 131 -22.30 1.38 -15.43
CA GLU A 131 -21.96 2.73 -15.84
C GLU A 131 -20.45 2.96 -15.68
N HIS A 132 -19.78 3.18 -16.81
CA HIS A 132 -18.36 3.51 -16.88
C HIS A 132 -18.18 5.00 -17.11
N VAL A 133 -17.07 5.55 -16.65
CA VAL A 133 -16.71 6.96 -16.86
C VAL A 133 -15.41 7.00 -17.65
N HIS A 134 -15.45 7.65 -18.80
CA HIS A 134 -14.34 7.75 -19.75
C HIS A 134 -13.73 9.15 -19.73
N HIS A 135 -12.40 9.23 -19.83
CA HIS A 135 -11.67 10.49 -19.97
C HIS A 135 -11.49 10.85 -21.45
N LEU A 136 -12.13 11.92 -21.90
CA LEU A 136 -12.13 12.35 -23.30
C LEU A 136 -10.74 12.69 -23.84
N ASN A 137 -9.85 13.22 -23.00
CA ASN A 137 -8.45 13.51 -23.37
C ASN A 137 -7.50 12.31 -23.15
N GLY A 138 -7.97 11.21 -22.56
CA GLY A 138 -7.16 10.04 -22.18
C GLY A 138 -6.21 10.24 -21.00
N ILE A 139 -6.19 11.42 -20.36
CA ILE A 139 -5.41 11.74 -19.18
C ILE A 139 -6.24 11.42 -17.94
N LYS A 140 -5.89 10.33 -17.25
CA LYS A 140 -6.67 9.75 -16.14
C LYS A 140 -6.68 10.59 -14.85
N GLU A 141 -5.81 11.58 -14.78
CA GLU A 141 -5.68 12.53 -13.67
C GLU A 141 -6.50 13.80 -13.90
N ASP A 142 -6.92 14.09 -15.14
CA ASP A 142 -7.75 15.26 -15.46
C ASP A 142 -9.22 14.94 -15.21
N ASN A 143 -9.65 15.08 -13.96
CA ASN A 143 -11.01 14.73 -13.51
C ASN A 143 -12.01 15.89 -13.57
N ARG A 144 -11.71 16.95 -14.37
CA ARG A 144 -12.67 18.03 -14.62
C ARG A 144 -13.91 17.47 -15.33
N LEU A 145 -15.09 17.91 -14.92
CA LEU A 145 -16.35 17.33 -15.38
C LEU A 145 -16.51 17.39 -16.90
N GLU A 146 -16.04 18.46 -17.55
CA GLU A 146 -16.05 18.61 -19.00
C GLU A 146 -15.15 17.60 -19.75
N ASN A 147 -14.25 16.92 -19.04
CA ASN A 147 -13.37 15.88 -19.60
C ASN A 147 -13.89 14.46 -19.32
N LEU A 148 -15.02 14.31 -18.64
CA LEU A 148 -15.59 13.02 -18.25
C LEU A 148 -16.87 12.73 -19.03
N GLU A 149 -17.00 11.50 -19.53
CA GLU A 149 -18.19 11.02 -20.23
C GLU A 149 -18.71 9.73 -19.60
N LEU A 150 -20.02 9.66 -19.32
CA LEU A 150 -20.67 8.45 -18.84
C LEU A 150 -21.00 7.54 -20.03
N ILE A 151 -20.45 6.33 -20.05
CA ILE A 151 -20.63 5.37 -21.14
C ILE A 151 -21.13 4.01 -20.63
N SER A 152 -21.84 3.30 -21.51
CA SER A 152 -22.28 1.93 -21.27
C SER A 152 -21.13 0.93 -21.46
N PRO A 153 -21.24 -0.32 -20.96
CA PRO A 153 -20.19 -1.33 -21.10
C PRO A 153 -19.93 -1.70 -22.57
N SER A 154 -20.97 -1.73 -23.39
CA SER A 154 -20.87 -1.98 -24.85
C SER A 154 -20.05 -0.90 -25.55
N ASN A 155 -20.18 0.36 -25.11
CA ASN A 155 -19.43 1.48 -25.66
C ASN A 155 -17.99 1.54 -25.11
N HIS A 156 -17.74 1.07 -23.89
CA HIS A 156 -16.41 1.06 -23.28
C HIS A 156 -15.38 0.28 -24.11
N THR A 157 -15.75 -0.90 -24.60
CA THR A 157 -14.85 -1.73 -25.43
C THR A 157 -14.56 -1.09 -26.78
N LEU A 158 -15.53 -0.37 -27.35
CA LEU A 158 -15.36 0.35 -28.62
C LEU A 158 -14.46 1.57 -28.43
N TYR A 159 -14.68 2.37 -27.38
CA TYR A 159 -13.86 3.55 -27.09
C TYR A 159 -12.43 3.18 -26.70
N ASP A 160 -12.20 2.13 -25.91
CA ASP A 160 -10.83 1.68 -25.59
C ASP A 160 -10.07 1.24 -26.84
N LYS A 161 -10.74 0.50 -27.75
CA LYS A 161 -10.16 0.10 -29.04
C LYS A 161 -9.90 1.31 -29.94
N MET A 162 -10.81 2.29 -29.95
CA MET A 162 -10.69 3.51 -30.77
C MET A 162 -9.66 4.49 -30.19
N CYS A 163 -9.46 4.53 -28.87
CA CYS A 163 -8.57 5.45 -28.16
C CYS A 163 -7.13 4.95 -28.00
N ALA A 164 -6.91 3.64 -27.97
CA ALA A 164 -5.56 3.07 -27.83
C ALA A 164 -4.68 3.37 -29.07
N HIS A 165 -5.30 3.64 -30.23
CA HIS A 165 -4.64 3.86 -31.52
C HIS A 165 -5.30 4.96 -32.37
N CYS A 166 -5.94 5.96 -31.74
CA CYS A 166 -6.44 7.10 -32.49
C CYS A 166 -5.24 7.91 -33.03
N GLN A 167 -4.96 7.81 -34.33
CA GLN A 167 -3.90 8.58 -35.02
C GLN A 167 -4.00 10.06 -34.66
N LEU A 168 -5.21 10.61 -34.62
CA LEU A 168 -5.49 11.97 -34.18
C LEU A 168 -5.01 12.27 -32.75
N ARG A 169 -5.14 11.35 -31.78
CA ARG A 169 -4.63 11.56 -30.41
C ARG A 169 -3.10 11.51 -30.37
N GLN A 170 -2.47 10.61 -31.14
CA GLN A 170 -1.01 10.56 -31.26
C GLN A 170 -0.47 11.86 -31.89
N GLU A 171 -1.14 12.34 -32.94
CA GLU A 171 -0.81 13.57 -33.64
C GLU A 171 -0.98 14.80 -32.74
N VAL A 172 -2.11 14.92 -32.03
CA VAL A 172 -2.32 15.99 -31.02
C VAL A 172 -1.26 15.93 -29.92
N LYS A 173 -0.86 14.74 -29.46
CA LYS A 173 0.21 14.59 -28.46
C LYS A 173 1.56 15.04 -29.00
N MET A 174 1.90 14.69 -30.24
CA MET A 174 3.13 15.13 -30.89
C MET A 174 3.13 16.65 -31.13
N LEU A 175 2.02 17.21 -31.60
CA LEU A 175 1.87 18.66 -31.80
C LEU A 175 2.03 19.44 -30.49
N ARG A 176 1.40 18.99 -29.41
CA ARG A 176 1.56 19.61 -28.08
C ARG A 176 3.01 19.58 -27.59
N ALA A 177 3.71 18.46 -27.78
CA ALA A 177 5.12 18.33 -27.42
C ALA A 177 6.04 19.24 -28.27
N THR A 178 5.70 19.44 -29.55
CA THR A 178 6.42 20.37 -30.43
C THR A 178 6.18 21.82 -30.04
N ILE A 179 4.93 22.23 -29.76
CA ILE A 179 4.61 23.59 -29.28
C ILE A 179 5.34 23.90 -27.97
N ALA A 180 5.38 22.95 -27.02
CA ALA A 180 6.09 23.14 -25.75
C ALA A 180 7.60 23.38 -25.94
N ARG A 181 8.22 22.75 -26.95
CA ARG A 181 9.64 22.95 -27.30
C ARG A 181 9.90 24.27 -28.02
N MET A 182 8.90 24.82 -28.69
CA MET A 182 8.98 26.11 -29.40
C MET A 182 8.71 27.33 -28.50
N LYS A 183 8.21 27.12 -27.28
CA LYS A 183 7.93 28.18 -26.30
C LYS A 183 9.11 28.44 -25.35
N VAL A 184 10.32 28.08 -25.77
CA VAL A 184 11.59 28.46 -25.11
C VAL A 184 12.11 29.73 -25.75
#